data_AF-A0A7R8ZYE5-F1
#
_entry.id   AF-A0A7R8ZYE5-F1
#
_cell.length_a   1.000
_cell.length_b   1.000
_cell.length_c   1.000
_cell.angle_alpha   90.00
_cell.angle_beta   90.00
_cell.angle_gamma   90.00
#
_symmetry.space_group_name_H-M   'P 1'
#
loop_
_entity.id
_entity.type
_entity.pdbx_description
1 polymer ?
#
loop_
_entity_poly.entity_id
_entity_poly.type
_entity_poly.pdbx_seq_one_letter_code
_entity_poly.pdbx_strand_id
1 'polypeptide(L)'
;MWISSSAFEKVLDCSHCLSPVTFGKRLEPSGEFVRRYVPELQNFPTEWIYQPWQAPESVQEKSGCVIGKDYPLPIVDYSQASQRCRYNTGMKVNTSNIRIRPPA
;
A
#
# COMPACT_ATOMS: atom_id res chain seq x y z
N MET A 1 -7.84 13.69 15.19
CA MET A 1 -9.10 13.09 15.70
C MET A 1 -10.00 12.65 14.55
N TRP A 2 -10.26 13.49 13.53
CA TRP A 2 -11.23 13.18 12.46
C TRP A 2 -10.93 11.92 11.62
N ILE A 3 -9.69 11.72 11.15
CA ILE A 3 -9.34 10.54 10.31
C ILE A 3 -9.20 9.26 11.16
N SER A 4 -8.58 9.37 12.34
CA SER A 4 -8.14 8.21 13.13
C SER A 4 -9.16 7.71 14.16
N SER A 5 -10.10 8.56 14.59
CA SER A 5 -11.02 8.26 15.71
C SER A 5 -12.49 8.20 15.29
N SER A 6 -12.77 8.24 13.98
CA SER A 6 -14.12 8.10 13.43
C SER A 6 -14.49 6.62 13.27
N ALA A 7 -14.51 5.88 14.38
CA ALA A 7 -14.70 4.42 14.40
C ALA A 7 -16.04 3.94 13.81
N PHE A 8 -17.03 4.82 13.72
CA PHE A 8 -18.35 4.48 13.15
C PHE A 8 -18.38 4.62 11.60
N GLU A 9 -17.39 5.30 11.00
CA GLU A 9 -17.30 5.54 9.56
C GLU A 9 -16.61 4.38 8.83
N LYS A 10 -17.34 3.29 8.63
CA LYS A 10 -16.80 2.02 8.09
C LYS A 10 -16.13 2.13 6.71
N VAL A 11 -16.45 3.17 5.95
CA VAL A 11 -15.82 3.44 4.65
C VAL A 11 -14.32 3.73 4.80
N LEU A 12 -13.89 4.26 5.94
CA LEU A 12 -12.48 4.55 6.23
C LEU A 12 -11.65 3.29 6.45
N ASP A 13 -12.26 2.18 6.87
CA ASP A 13 -11.57 0.91 7.17
C ASP A 13 -11.35 0.01 5.95
N CYS A 14 -11.78 0.44 4.76
CA CYS A 14 -11.64 -0.37 3.55
C CYS A 14 -10.20 -0.36 3.00
N SER A 15 -9.82 -1.44 2.32
CA SER A 15 -8.50 -1.57 1.69
C SER A 15 -8.23 -0.49 0.64
N HIS A 16 -9.28 0.04 0.00
CA HIS A 16 -9.16 1.09 -1.01
C HIS A 16 -8.66 2.43 -0.45
N CYS A 17 -8.97 2.70 0.82
CA CYS A 17 -8.53 3.91 1.52
C CYS A 17 -7.20 3.69 2.25
N LEU A 18 -7.00 2.52 2.85
CA LEU A 18 -5.87 2.25 3.74
C LEU A 18 -4.66 1.61 3.07
N SER A 19 -4.81 0.95 1.93
CA SER A 19 -3.68 0.26 1.29
C SER A 19 -2.76 1.27 0.61
N PRO A 20 -1.51 1.46 1.08
CA PRO A 20 -0.60 2.42 0.46
C PRO A 20 -0.25 2.02 -0.99
N VAL A 21 -0.22 0.71 -1.27
CA VAL A 21 0.05 0.17 -2.60
C VAL A 21 -1.07 0.51 -3.57
N THR A 22 -2.32 0.16 -3.21
CA THR A 22 -3.47 0.36 -4.10
C THR A 22 -3.75 1.84 -4.29
N PHE A 23 -3.62 2.61 -3.20
CA PHE A 23 -3.77 4.07 -3.23
C PHE A 23 -2.72 4.72 -4.14
N GLY A 24 -1.44 4.36 -3.99
CA GLY A 24 -0.34 4.87 -4.79
C GLY A 24 -0.55 4.59 -6.28
N LYS A 25 -0.83 3.33 -6.65
CA LYS A 25 -1.08 2.92 -8.04
C LYS A 25 -2.25 3.66 -8.69
N ARG A 26 -3.30 3.99 -7.92
CA ARG A 26 -4.47 4.72 -8.41
C ARG A 26 -4.17 6.21 -8.59
N LEU A 27 -3.43 6.81 -7.66
CA LEU A 27 -3.11 8.23 -7.71
C LEU A 27 -2.12 8.54 -8.83
N GLU A 28 -1.10 7.69 -8.98
CA GLU A 28 0.03 7.95 -9.86
C GLU A 28 0.55 6.62 -10.43
N PRO A 29 0.06 6.14 -11.58
CA PRO A 29 0.42 4.83 -12.10
C PRO A 29 1.88 4.71 -12.57
N SER A 30 2.55 5.82 -12.89
CA SER A 30 3.90 5.80 -13.47
C SER A 30 5.00 5.61 -12.43
N GLY A 31 4.75 6.00 -11.17
CA GLY A 31 5.69 5.90 -10.05
C GLY A 31 6.75 7.00 -10.01
N GLU A 32 6.67 8.02 -10.87
CA GLU A 32 7.58 9.18 -10.87
C GLU A 32 7.66 9.90 -9.52
N PHE A 33 6.53 9.98 -8.79
CA PHE A 33 6.54 10.59 -7.47
C PHE A 33 7.45 9.81 -6.52
N VAL A 34 7.32 8.48 -6.51
CA VAL A 34 8.16 7.61 -5.66
C VAL A 34 9.63 7.74 -6.06
N ARG A 35 9.96 7.72 -7.35
CA ARG A 35 11.35 7.87 -7.83
C ARG A 35 11.98 9.21 -7.45
N ARG A 36 11.19 10.28 -7.35
CA ARG A 36 11.67 11.61 -6.97
C ARG A 36 12.02 11.69 -5.49
N TYR A 37 11.21 11.09 -4.63
CA TYR A 37 11.35 11.22 -3.17
C TYR A 37 12.08 10.04 -2.52
N VAL A 38 12.21 8.91 -3.23
CA VAL A 38 12.87 7.68 -2.79
C VAL A 38 13.94 7.33 -3.84
N PRO A 39 15.10 8.00 -3.82
CA PRO A 39 16.11 7.88 -4.87
C PRO A 39 16.68 6.46 -5.00
N GLU A 40 16.67 5.68 -3.92
CA GLU A 40 17.08 4.27 -3.95
C GLU A 40 16.18 3.39 -4.84
N LEU A 41 14.94 3.82 -5.14
CA LEU A 41 14.01 3.14 -6.05
C LEU A 41 13.93 3.80 -7.43
N GLN A 42 14.83 4.73 -7.78
CA GLN A 42 14.75 5.49 -9.03
C GLN A 42 14.77 4.58 -10.28
N ASN A 43 15.58 3.52 -10.25
CA ASN A 43 15.75 2.60 -11.39
C ASN A 43 14.77 1.42 -11.37
N PHE A 44 13.88 1.33 -10.38
CA PHE A 44 12.94 0.22 -10.29
C PHE A 44 11.88 0.29 -11.41
N PRO A 45 11.50 -0.85 -12.01
CA PRO A 45 10.40 -0.91 -12.97
C PRO A 45 9.08 -0.47 -12.33
N THR A 46 8.23 0.21 -13.12
CA THR A 46 6.93 0.73 -12.67
C THR A 46 5.99 -0.36 -12.13
N GLU A 47 6.11 -1.59 -12.62
CA GLU A 47 5.33 -2.73 -12.13
C GLU A 47 5.54 -3.01 -10.63
N TRP A 48 6.78 -2.83 -10.17
CA TRP A 48 7.23 -3.22 -8.83
C TRP A 48 7.47 -2.04 -7.90
N ILE A 49 7.41 -0.80 -8.38
CA ILE A 49 7.77 0.38 -7.58
C ILE A 49 6.94 0.54 -6.29
N TYR A 50 5.67 0.12 -6.30
CA TYR A 50 4.80 0.14 -5.12
C TYR A 50 4.93 -1.11 -4.24
N GLN A 51 5.57 -2.17 -4.73
CA GLN A 51 5.77 -3.44 -4.03
C GLN A 51 7.16 -4.01 -4.35
N PRO A 52 8.25 -3.30 -4.02
CA PRO A 52 9.58 -3.70 -4.45
C PRO A 52 10.01 -5.04 -3.83
N TRP A 53 9.49 -5.40 -2.65
CA TRP A 53 9.70 -6.69 -1.99
C TRP A 53 9.11 -7.90 -2.73
N GLN A 54 8.20 -7.68 -3.70
CA GLN A 54 7.69 -8.76 -4.55
C GLN A 54 8.50 -8.94 -5.84
N ALA A 55 9.41 -8.01 -6.14
CA ALA A 55 10.23 -8.10 -7.33
C ALA A 55 11.19 -9.31 -7.22
N PRO A 56 11.38 -10.08 -8.30
CA PRO A 56 12.36 -11.15 -8.31
C PRO A 56 13.79 -10.59 -8.15
N GLU A 57 14.69 -11.38 -7.56
CA GLU A 57 16.07 -10.96 -7.29
C GLU A 57 16.78 -10.40 -8.52
N SER A 58 16.56 -11.01 -9.70
CA SER A 58 17.13 -10.54 -10.96
C SER A 58 16.69 -9.13 -11.36
N VAL A 59 15.50 -8.68 -10.94
CA VAL A 59 15.02 -7.31 -11.17
C VAL A 59 15.60 -6.36 -10.13
N GLN A 60 15.73 -6.79 -8.88
CA GLN A 60 16.36 -6.01 -7.81
C GLN A 60 17.82 -5.68 -8.15
N GLU A 61 18.58 -6.70 -8.59
CA GLU A 61 19.98 -6.54 -9.03
C GLU A 61 20.10 -5.60 -10.24
N LYS A 62 19.25 -5.78 -11.26
CA LYS A 62 19.24 -4.90 -12.45
C LYS A 62 18.89 -3.45 -12.11
N SER A 63 18.04 -3.25 -11.10
CA SER A 63 17.64 -1.91 -10.63
C SER A 63 18.70 -1.30 -9.70
N GLY A 64 19.69 -2.08 -9.28
CA GLY A 64 20.75 -1.62 -8.37
C GLY A 64 20.27 -1.34 -6.95
N CYS A 65 19.16 -1.93 -6.52
CA CYS A 65 18.62 -1.76 -5.18
C CYS A 65 18.07 -3.09 -4.66
N VAL A 66 18.73 -3.61 -3.63
CA VAL A 66 18.41 -4.89 -2.99
C VAL A 66 17.55 -4.65 -1.77
N ILE A 67 16.37 -5.29 -1.76
CA ILE A 67 15.44 -5.17 -0.65
C ILE A 67 15.97 -5.92 0.58
N GLY A 68 15.96 -5.25 1.73
CA GLY A 68 16.58 -5.68 2.97
C GLY A 68 17.98 -5.07 3.22
N LYS A 69 18.61 -4.49 2.20
CA LYS A 69 19.92 -3.83 2.31
C LYS A 69 19.83 -2.34 1.97
N ASP A 70 19.46 -2.03 0.74
CA ASP A 70 19.41 -0.66 0.22
C ASP A 70 18.04 -0.02 0.47
N TYR A 71 16.97 -0.82 0.45
CA TYR A 71 15.62 -0.43 0.84
C TYR A 71 15.05 -1.44 1.85
N PRO A 72 14.45 -1.02 2.97
CA PRO A 72 14.01 -1.94 4.01
C PRO A 72 12.84 -2.83 3.58
N LEU A 73 12.72 -4.00 4.21
CA LEU A 73 11.53 -4.85 4.10
C LEU A 73 10.32 -4.17 4.78
N PRO A 74 9.09 -4.47 4.34
CA PRO A 74 7.89 -4.02 5.02
C PRO A 74 7.93 -4.38 6.52
N ILE A 75 7.79 -3.36 7.37
CA ILE A 75 7.87 -3.50 8.84
C ILE A 75 6.71 -4.36 9.37
N VAL A 76 5.56 -4.28 8.69
CA VAL A 76 4.32 -4.95 9.10
C VAL A 76 3.65 -5.56 7.88
N ASP A 77 3.10 -6.77 8.04
CA ASP A 77 2.17 -7.34 7.08
C ASP A 77 0.84 -6.56 7.13
N TYR A 78 0.61 -5.80 6.06
CA TYR A 78 -0.59 -4.97 5.90
C TYR A 78 -1.89 -5.76 6.07
N SER A 79 -1.96 -6.99 5.55
CA SER A 79 -3.19 -7.80 5.58
C SER A 79 -3.55 -8.15 7.03
N GLN A 80 -2.57 -8.64 7.78
CA GLN A 80 -2.75 -9.01 9.18
C GLN A 80 -3.04 -7.78 10.06
N ALA A 81 -2.33 -6.67 9.85
CA ALA A 81 -2.56 -5.44 10.59
C ALA A 81 -3.96 -4.86 10.32
N SER A 82 -4.39 -4.80 9.06
CA SER A 82 -5.73 -4.36 8.68
C SER A 82 -6.82 -5.23 9.31
N GLN A 83 -6.64 -6.55 9.30
CA GLN A 83 -7.58 -7.47 9.93
C GLN A 83 -7.63 -7.27 11.45
N ARG A 84 -6.49 -7.13 12.10
CA ARG A 84 -6.40 -6.86 13.55
C ARG A 84 -7.08 -5.55 13.93
N CYS A 85 -6.86 -4.48 13.16
CA CYS A 85 -7.51 -3.19 13.39
C CYS A 85 -9.03 -3.32 13.30
N ARG A 86 -9.56 -3.93 12.23
CA ARG A 86 -11.01 -4.15 12.06
C ARG A 86 -11.62 -5.00 13.16
N TYR A 87 -10.89 -6.03 13.62
CA TYR A 87 -11.31 -6.86 14.76
C TYR A 87 -11.39 -6.03 16.06
N ASN A 88 -10.35 -5.23 16.36
CA ASN A 88 -10.28 -4.42 17.57
C ASN A 88 -11.32 -3.31 17.63
N THR A 89 -11.69 -2.73 16.49
CA THR A 89 -12.81 -1.76 16.39
C THR A 89 -14.18 -2.44 16.61
N GLY A 90 -14.21 -3.75 16.89
CA GLY A 90 -15.42 -4.49 17.25
C GLY A 90 -16.30 -4.89 16.06
N MET A 91 -15.75 -4.86 14.84
CA MET A 91 -16.54 -4.96 13.62
C MET A 91 -16.16 -6.18 12.77
N LYS A 92 -16.92 -7.27 12.90
CA LYS A 92 -16.98 -8.33 11.86
C LYS A 92 -17.92 -7.86 10.76
N VAL A 93 -17.38 -7.41 9.62
CA VAL A 93 -18.21 -7.05 8.44
C VAL A 93 -17.70 -7.79 7.21
N ASN A 94 -18.63 -8.41 6.50
CA ASN A 94 -18.39 -8.99 5.18
C ASN A 94 -18.24 -7.85 4.16
N THR A 95 -16.99 -7.50 3.83
CA THR A 95 -16.63 -6.37 2.94
C THR A 95 -16.94 -6.60 1.47
N SER A 96 -17.50 -7.76 1.09
CA SER A 96 -17.79 -8.13 -0.31
C SER A 96 -18.82 -7.23 -1.02
N ASN A 97 -19.56 -6.38 -0.29
CA ASN A 97 -20.66 -5.57 -0.84
C ASN A 97 -20.42 -4.05 -0.88
N ILE A 98 -19.24 -3.55 -0.48
CA ILE A 98 -18.98 -2.09 -0.52
C ILE A 98 -18.53 -1.69 -1.93
N ARG A 99 -19.49 -1.37 -2.81
CA ARG A 99 -19.22 -0.68 -4.09
C ARG A 99 -18.98 0.80 -3.82
N ILE A 100 -17.72 1.21 -3.82
CA ILE A 100 -17.35 2.62 -3.88
C ILE A 100 -17.66 3.09 -5.30
N ARG A 101 -18.66 3.98 -5.46
CA ARG A 101 -18.95 4.57 -6.77
C ARG A 101 -17.74 5.41 -7.20
N PRO A 102 -17.30 5.34 -8.47
CA PRO A 102 -16.28 6.26 -8.94
C PRO A 102 -16.82 7.70 -8.84
N PRO A 103 -15.97 8.69 -8.53
CA PRO A 103 -16.38 10.09 -8.61
C PRO A 103 -16.78 10.44 -10.05
N ALA A 104 -17.83 11.24 -10.18
CA ALA A 104 -18.34 11.76 -11.45
C ALA A 104 -17.40 12.81 -12.06
#